data_AF-A0A8H3KT13-F1
#
_entry.id   AF-A0A8H3KT13-F1
#
_cell.length_a   1.000
_cell.length_b   1.000
_cell.length_c   1.000
_cell.angle_alpha   90.00
_cell.angle_beta   90.00
_cell.angle_gamma   90.00
#
_symmetry.space_group_name_H-M   'P 1'
#
loop_
_entity.id
_entity.type
_entity.pdbx_description
1 polymer ?
#
loop_
_entity_poly.entity_id
_entity_poly.type
_entity_poly.pdbx_seq_one_letter_code
_entity_poly.pdbx_strand_id
1 'polypeptide(L)'
;MVEQIRKYCPVCGLVLAKPRRGLSTIEFRRTVQRCTDIDSLHENIYKLIKIYRSVSLDDELTFTFTRDYEEQLNSIEPDVESIKIWLLKRINELDRDVGEKALYRFLFDLYVEGINEPFAVFYGLWHSNKNVKNGNRW
;
A
#
# COMPACT_ATOMS: atom_id res chain seq x y z
N MET A 1 -19.47 23.44 -8.49
CA MET A 1 -20.16 22.83 -7.32
C MET A 1 -19.13 21.98 -6.60
N VAL A 2 -18.81 22.31 -5.35
CA VAL A 2 -17.89 21.51 -4.53
C VAL A 2 -18.70 20.36 -3.93
N GLU A 3 -18.54 19.15 -4.47
CA GLU A 3 -19.11 17.95 -3.86
C GLU A 3 -18.54 17.78 -2.45
N GLN A 4 -19.37 17.99 -1.44
CA GLN A 4 -19.01 17.68 -0.06
C GLN A 4 -18.88 16.16 0.06
N ILE A 5 -17.64 15.68 0.12
CA ILE A 5 -17.33 14.27 0.36
C ILE A 5 -17.90 13.89 1.73
N ARG A 6 -18.98 13.10 1.73
CA ARG A 6 -19.57 12.57 2.96
C ARG A 6 -18.52 11.75 3.70
N LYS A 7 -18.27 12.07 4.96
CA LYS A 7 -17.30 11.36 5.82
C LYS A 7 -17.88 10.09 6.44
N TYR A 8 -19.20 9.95 6.47
CA TYR A 8 -19.92 8.89 7.17
C TYR A 8 -21.11 8.37 6.35
N CYS A 9 -21.41 7.08 6.49
CA CYS A 9 -22.51 6.40 5.82
C CYS A 9 -23.84 6.90 6.42
N PRO A 10 -24.79 7.37 5.61
CA PRO A 10 -26.06 7.89 6.11
C PRO A 10 -26.97 6.79 6.69
N VAL A 11 -26.68 5.51 6.43
CA VAL A 11 -27.50 4.37 6.88
C VAL A 11 -26.98 3.79 8.20
N CYS A 12 -25.65 3.65 8.35
CA CYS A 12 -25.06 2.96 9.51
C CYS A 12 -24.07 3.82 10.32
N GLY A 13 -23.83 5.08 9.94
CA GLY A 13 -22.94 5.99 10.67
C GLY A 13 -21.45 5.67 10.60
N LEU A 14 -21.05 4.55 9.98
CA LEU A 14 -19.65 4.18 9.81
C LEU A 14 -18.91 5.14 8.88
N VAL A 15 -17.60 5.33 9.11
CA VAL A 15 -16.72 6.14 8.27
C VAL A 15 -16.77 5.62 6.83
N LEU A 16 -17.09 6.50 5.87
CA LEU A 16 -17.05 6.14 4.46
C LEU A 16 -15.60 5.97 4.02
N ALA A 17 -15.35 4.91 3.26
CA ALA A 17 -14.07 4.75 2.57
C ALA A 17 -13.82 6.00 1.72
N LYS A 18 -12.71 6.70 1.99
CA LYS A 18 -12.34 7.85 1.15
C LYS A 18 -12.19 7.34 -0.29
N PRO A 19 -12.73 8.04 -1.30
CA PRO A 19 -12.57 7.67 -2.71
C PRO A 19 -11.12 7.84 -3.21
N ARG A 20 -10.16 8.10 -2.30
CA ARG A 20 -8.75 8.01 -2.64
C ARG A 20 -8.52 6.59 -3.11
N ARG A 21 -8.32 6.43 -4.43
CA ARG A 21 -7.58 5.31 -5.01
C ARG A 21 -6.18 5.35 -4.40
N GLY A 22 -6.10 4.95 -3.14
CA GLY A 22 -4.88 4.83 -2.36
C GLY A 22 -4.15 3.67 -2.99
N LEU A 23 -3.23 4.00 -3.89
CA LEU A 23 -2.21 3.08 -4.33
C LEU A 23 -1.55 2.54 -3.06
N SER A 24 -1.66 1.24 -2.87
CA SER A 24 -1.34 0.61 -1.61
C SER A 24 0.13 0.21 -1.58
N THR A 25 0.71 0.06 -0.39
CA THR A 25 2.10 -0.40 -0.28
C THR A 25 2.28 -1.80 -0.88
N ILE A 26 1.22 -2.60 -0.89
CA ILE A 26 1.19 -3.91 -1.55
C ILE A 26 1.19 -3.76 -3.06
N GLU A 27 0.45 -2.80 -3.62
CA GLU A 27 0.51 -2.51 -5.05
C GLU A 27 1.90 -2.01 -5.47
N PHE A 28 2.58 -1.23 -4.62
CA PHE A 28 3.99 -0.86 -4.82
C PHE A 28 4.86 -2.11 -4.90
N ARG A 29 4.82 -2.98 -3.89
CA ARG A 29 5.61 -4.22 -3.85
C ARG A 29 5.34 -5.12 -5.05
N ARG A 30 4.08 -5.30 -5.43
CA ARG A 30 3.68 -6.09 -6.60
C ARG A 30 4.20 -5.50 -7.89
N THR A 31 4.15 -4.17 -8.02
CA THR A 31 4.69 -3.48 -9.20
C THR A 31 6.20 -3.69 -9.30
N VAL A 32 6.94 -3.46 -8.20
CA VAL A 32 8.40 -3.70 -8.13
C VAL A 32 8.76 -5.15 -8.46
N GLN A 33 8.02 -6.12 -7.91
CA GLN A 33 8.25 -7.56 -8.15
C GLN A 33 7.97 -7.98 -9.60
N ARG A 34 7.06 -7.30 -10.30
CA ARG A 34 6.76 -7.58 -11.71
C ARG A 34 7.78 -6.98 -12.68
N CYS A 35 8.60 -6.03 -12.23
CA CYS A 35 9.64 -5.45 -13.07
C CYS A 35 10.79 -6.45 -13.21
N THR A 36 11.08 -6.85 -14.44
CA THR A 36 12.09 -7.86 -14.80
C THR A 36 13.39 -7.24 -15.31
N ASP A 37 13.33 -5.98 -15.74
CA ASP A 37 14.38 -5.25 -16.43
C ASP A 37 14.26 -3.73 -16.14
N ILE A 38 15.23 -2.96 -16.60
CA ILE A 38 15.31 -1.50 -16.38
C ILE A 38 14.18 -0.77 -17.12
N ASP A 39 13.83 -1.22 -18.31
CA ASP A 39 12.74 -0.64 -19.10
C ASP A 39 11.40 -0.75 -18.37
N SER A 40 11.09 -1.91 -17.79
CA SER A 40 9.88 -2.11 -16.99
C SER A 40 9.85 -1.24 -15.72
N LEU A 41 11.00 -0.94 -15.12
CA LEU A 41 11.12 0.00 -14.01
C LEU A 41 10.87 1.45 -14.47
N HIS A 42 11.39 1.85 -15.63
CA HIS A 42 11.12 3.14 -16.26
C HIS A 42 9.65 3.32 -16.60
N GLU A 43 9.01 2.32 -17.21
CA GLU A 43 7.58 2.36 -17.55
C GLU A 43 6.69 2.54 -16.31
N ASN A 44 7.12 2.01 -15.16
CA ASN A 44 6.39 2.09 -13.90
C ASN A 44 6.81 3.25 -12.99
N ILE A 45 7.74 4.12 -13.41
CA ILE A 45 8.34 5.15 -12.56
C ILE A 45 7.30 6.06 -11.89
N TYR A 46 6.40 6.65 -12.69
CA TYR A 46 5.38 7.56 -12.19
C TYR A 46 4.36 6.87 -11.31
N LYS A 47 4.06 5.59 -11.59
CA LYS A 47 3.16 4.80 -10.75
C LYS A 47 3.79 4.63 -9.38
N LEU A 48 5.02 4.15 -9.30
CA LEU A 48 5.77 3.92 -8.07
C LEU A 48 5.93 5.21 -7.24
N ILE A 49 6.32 6.32 -7.87
CA ILE A 49 6.41 7.65 -7.22
C ILE A 49 5.06 8.07 -6.65
N LYS A 50 3.98 7.91 -7.43
CA LYS A 50 2.63 8.29 -6.98
C LYS A 50 2.17 7.46 -5.79
N ILE A 51 2.49 6.16 -5.76
CA ILE A 51 2.22 5.33 -4.58
C ILE A 51 3.02 5.83 -3.39
N TYR A 52 4.34 6.00 -3.55
CA TYR A 52 5.23 6.44 -2.48
C TYR A 52 4.75 7.76 -1.87
N ARG A 53 4.46 8.76 -2.69
CA ARG A 53 3.88 10.05 -2.25
C ARG A 53 2.61 9.89 -1.44
N SER A 54 1.74 8.98 -1.87
CA SER A 54 0.45 8.74 -1.20
C SER A 54 0.63 8.10 0.17
N VAL A 55 1.72 7.34 0.36
CA VAL A 55 2.04 6.64 1.61
C VAL A 55 2.85 7.54 2.55
N SER A 56 3.85 8.26 2.03
CA SER A 56 4.69 9.18 2.80
C SER A 56 3.88 10.35 3.35
N LEU A 57 2.98 10.92 2.53
CA LEU A 57 2.26 12.18 2.82
C LEU A 57 3.21 13.35 3.13
N ASP A 58 4.42 13.29 2.57
CA ASP A 58 5.51 14.24 2.79
C ASP A 58 6.15 14.58 1.44
N ASP A 59 6.08 15.85 1.05
CA ASP A 59 6.54 16.30 -0.26
C ASP A 59 8.08 16.34 -0.35
N GLU A 60 8.82 16.59 0.74
CA GLU A 60 10.29 16.61 0.75
C GLU A 60 10.88 15.20 0.65
N LEU A 61 10.31 14.27 1.41
CA LEU A 61 10.64 12.84 1.29
C LEU A 61 10.29 12.30 -0.10
N THR A 62 9.17 12.73 -0.67
CA THR A 62 8.77 12.34 -2.04
C THR A 62 9.73 12.89 -3.08
N PHE A 63 10.15 14.15 -2.93
CA PHE A 63 11.10 14.79 -3.83
C PHE A 63 12.44 14.05 -3.81
N THR A 64 12.97 13.79 -2.61
CA THR A 64 14.23 13.05 -2.42
C THR A 64 14.15 11.65 -3.01
N PHE A 65 13.07 10.91 -2.72
CA PHE A 65 12.82 9.60 -3.31
C PHE A 65 12.80 9.63 -4.83
N THR A 66 12.12 10.62 -5.42
CA THR A 66 11.98 10.74 -6.88
C THR A 66 13.33 10.94 -7.54
N ARG A 67 14.13 11.89 -7.04
CA ARG A 67 15.47 12.19 -7.54
C ARG A 67 16.38 10.97 -7.43
N ASP A 68 16.47 10.35 -6.26
CA ASP A 68 17.36 9.22 -6.01
C ASP A 68 16.95 7.98 -6.84
N TYR A 69 15.66 7.83 -7.16
CA TYR A 69 15.19 6.75 -8.02
C TYR A 69 15.55 7.00 -9.49
N GLU A 70 15.35 8.23 -9.98
CA GLU A 70 15.76 8.62 -11.33
C GLU A 70 17.27 8.50 -11.53
N GLU A 71 18.08 8.87 -10.54
CA GLU A 71 19.54 8.74 -10.59
C GLU A 71 19.98 7.27 -10.74
N GLN A 72 19.37 6.36 -9.98
CA GLN A 72 19.66 4.94 -10.09
C GLN A 72 19.29 4.36 -11.45
N LEU A 73 18.12 4.72 -11.98
CA LEU A 73 17.66 4.26 -13.30
C LEU A 73 18.58 4.73 -14.44
N ASN A 74 19.07 5.97 -14.35
CA ASN A 74 19.93 6.59 -15.36
C ASN A 74 21.44 6.36 -15.12
N SER A 75 21.82 5.49 -14.18
CA SER A 75 23.22 5.14 -13.96
C SER A 75 23.82 4.44 -15.19
N ILE A 76 25.16 4.43 -15.31
CA ILE A 76 25.86 3.88 -16.49
C ILE A 76 25.59 2.37 -16.64
N GLU A 77 25.50 1.65 -15.53
CA GLU A 77 25.20 0.21 -15.48
C GLU A 77 24.14 -0.03 -14.39
N PRO A 78 22.86 0.23 -14.67
CA PRO A 78 21.80 0.12 -13.69
C PRO A 78 21.49 -1.36 -13.41
N ASP A 79 21.60 -1.75 -12.14
CA ASP A 79 21.28 -3.10 -11.68
C ASP A 79 19.83 -3.19 -11.19
N VAL A 80 19.02 -3.95 -11.93
CA VAL A 80 17.58 -4.12 -11.68
C VAL A 80 17.32 -4.61 -10.25
N GLU A 81 18.09 -5.60 -9.78
CA GLU A 81 17.82 -6.22 -8.49
C GLU A 81 18.20 -5.30 -7.34
N SER A 82 19.34 -4.60 -7.42
CA SER A 82 19.71 -3.56 -6.44
C SER A 82 18.66 -2.45 -6.37
N ILE A 83 18.14 -2.00 -7.51
CA ILE A 83 17.08 -0.98 -7.56
C ILE A 83 15.80 -1.49 -6.92
N LYS A 84 15.40 -2.74 -7.20
CA LYS A 84 14.21 -3.36 -6.57
C LYS A 84 14.39 -3.47 -5.05
N ILE A 85 15.55 -3.92 -4.57
CA ILE A 85 15.87 -3.98 -3.14
C ILE A 85 15.76 -2.59 -2.51
N TRP A 86 16.32 -1.57 -3.15
CA TRP A 86 16.26 -0.19 -2.69
C TRP A 86 14.81 0.32 -2.61
N LEU A 87 13.99 0.10 -3.65
CA LEU A 87 12.58 0.48 -3.67
C LEU A 87 11.80 -0.17 -2.51
N LEU A 88 12.00 -1.47 -2.30
CA LEU A 88 11.35 -2.21 -1.22
C LEU A 88 11.80 -1.74 0.15
N LYS A 89 13.07 -1.35 0.31
CA LYS A 89 13.57 -0.75 1.55
C LYS A 89 12.90 0.60 1.82
N ARG A 90 12.81 1.48 0.82
CA ARG A 90 12.18 2.81 0.97
C ARG A 90 10.71 2.72 1.38
N ILE A 91 9.93 1.83 0.78
CA ILE A 91 8.52 1.69 1.19
C ILE A 91 8.38 1.05 2.58
N ASN A 92 9.32 0.19 3.00
CA ASN A 92 9.34 -0.40 4.34
C ASN A 92 9.64 0.64 5.43
N GLU A 93 10.56 1.57 5.17
CA GLU A 93 10.98 2.61 6.13
C GLU A 93 9.82 3.53 6.56
N LEU A 94 8.76 3.63 5.76
CA LEU A 94 7.59 4.44 6.11
C LEU A 94 6.73 3.80 7.23
N ASP A 95 6.78 2.47 7.40
CA ASP A 95 5.99 1.70 8.39
C ASP A 95 4.48 2.01 8.42
N ARG A 96 3.89 2.41 7.27
CA ARG A 96 2.48 2.80 7.17
C ARG A 96 1.53 1.67 6.75
N ASP A 97 2.03 0.46 6.61
CA ASP A 97 1.29 -0.67 6.03
C ASP A 97 0.82 -1.72 7.03
N VAL A 98 0.98 -1.46 8.33
CA VAL A 98 0.64 -2.41 9.41
C VAL A 98 -0.81 -2.91 9.30
N GLY A 99 -1.77 -2.01 9.06
CA GLY A 99 -3.18 -2.38 8.90
C GLY A 99 -3.49 -3.12 7.60
N GLU A 100 -2.76 -2.82 6.54
CA GLU A 100 -2.91 -3.43 5.22
C GLU A 100 -2.33 -4.85 5.22
N LYS A 101 -1.09 -5.02 5.67
CA LYS A 101 -0.44 -6.33 5.86
C LYS A 101 -1.28 -7.24 6.75
N ALA A 102 -1.80 -6.72 7.86
CA ALA A 102 -2.65 -7.50 8.75
C ALA A 102 -3.94 -7.96 8.07
N LEU A 103 -4.55 -7.11 7.23
CA LEU A 103 -5.75 -7.45 6.48
C LEU A 103 -5.47 -8.54 5.44
N TYR A 104 -4.42 -8.39 4.64
CA TYR A 104 -4.07 -9.40 3.64
C TYR A 104 -3.65 -10.73 4.27
N ARG A 105 -2.96 -10.72 5.41
CA ARG A 105 -2.66 -11.94 6.15
C ARG A 105 -3.94 -12.58 6.68
N PHE A 106 -4.86 -11.81 7.26
CA PHE A 106 -6.16 -12.31 7.71
C PHE A 106 -6.98 -12.93 6.57
N LEU A 107 -7.01 -12.26 5.41
CA LEU A 107 -7.66 -12.78 4.21
C LEU A 107 -7.00 -14.08 3.74
N PHE A 108 -5.67 -14.14 3.73
CA PHE A 108 -4.96 -15.35 3.37
C PHE A 108 -5.23 -16.49 4.36
N ASP A 109 -5.22 -16.23 5.66
CA ASP A 109 -5.34 -17.29 6.67
C ASP A 109 -6.78 -17.85 6.77
N LEU A 110 -7.80 -17.01 6.60
CA LEU A 110 -9.22 -17.39 6.79
C LEU A 110 -9.99 -17.59 5.49
N TYR A 111 -9.54 -17.00 4.38
CA TYR A 111 -10.28 -16.97 3.12
C TYR A 111 -9.39 -17.39 1.93
N VAL A 112 -8.57 -18.43 2.12
CA VAL A 112 -7.76 -19.03 1.04
C VAL A 112 -8.61 -19.35 -0.19
N GLU A 113 -9.80 -19.91 0.03
CA GLU A 113 -10.74 -20.34 -1.03
C GLU A 113 -11.69 -19.22 -1.50
N GLY A 114 -11.53 -18.00 -0.96
CA GLY A 114 -12.38 -16.86 -1.25
C GLY A 114 -13.39 -16.53 -0.16
N ILE A 115 -14.02 -15.36 -0.31
CA ILE A 115 -14.99 -14.83 0.66
C ILE A 115 -16.40 -15.18 0.18
N ASN A 116 -16.98 -16.24 0.74
CA ASN A 116 -18.34 -16.69 0.41
C ASN A 116 -19.39 -16.22 1.43
N GLU A 117 -19.00 -15.43 2.43
CA GLU A 117 -19.89 -14.91 3.46
C GLU A 117 -20.32 -13.45 3.21
N PRO A 118 -21.46 -13.01 3.78
CA PRO A 118 -21.89 -11.61 3.67
C PRO A 118 -20.87 -10.65 4.26
N PHE A 119 -20.74 -9.46 3.66
CA PHE A 119 -19.77 -8.44 4.08
C PHE A 119 -19.82 -8.09 5.58
N ALA A 120 -21.02 -8.10 6.18
CA ALA A 120 -21.19 -7.83 7.61
C ALA A 120 -20.50 -8.88 8.50
N VAL A 121 -20.52 -10.14 8.10
CA VAL A 121 -19.90 -11.26 8.84
C VAL A 121 -18.38 -11.15 8.73
N PHE A 122 -17.87 -10.95 7.51
CA PHE A 122 -16.44 -10.68 7.26
C PHE A 122 -15.92 -9.53 8.13
N TYR A 123 -16.64 -8.40 8.14
CA TYR A 123 -16.23 -7.22 8.88
C TYR A 123 -16.24 -7.46 10.40
N GLY A 124 -17.23 -8.20 10.91
CA GLY A 124 -17.28 -8.63 12.31
C GLY A 124 -16.09 -9.51 12.70
N LEU A 125 -15.74 -10.49 11.87
CA LEU A 125 -14.58 -11.37 12.10
C LEU A 125 -13.26 -10.60 12.09
N TRP A 126 -13.08 -9.69 11.13
CA TRP A 126 -11.90 -8.85 11.03
C TRP A 126 -11.72 -7.95 12.27
N HIS A 127 -12.79 -7.32 12.73
CA HIS A 127 -12.77 -6.46 13.90
C HIS A 127 -12.48 -7.26 15.20
N SER A 128 -13.08 -8.44 15.34
CA SER A 128 -12.83 -9.34 16.47
C SER A 128 -11.37 -9.82 16.50
N ASN A 129 -10.80 -10.19 15.34
CA ASN A 129 -9.39 -10.63 15.25
C ASN A 129 -8.41 -9.51 15.63
N LYS A 130 -8.69 -8.26 15.22
CA LYS A 130 -7.91 -7.09 15.64
C LYS A 130 -7.92 -6.86 17.15
N ASN A 131 -9.07 -7.07 17.81
CA ASN A 131 -9.20 -6.88 19.25
C ASN A 131 -8.52 -8.00 20.06
N VAL A 132 -8.48 -9.24 19.55
CA VAL A 132 -7.77 -10.36 20.20
C VAL A 132 -6.25 -10.12 20.22
N LYS A 133 -5.67 -9.55 19.15
CA LYS A 133 -4.22 -9.28 19.09
C LYS A 133 -3.78 -8.09 19.96
N ASN A 134 -4.68 -7.17 20.30
CA ASN A 134 -4.40 -6.08 21.25
C ASN A 134 -4.58 -6.49 22.72
N GLY A 135 -5.16 -7.66 23.01
CA GLY A 135 -5.33 -8.19 24.36
C GLY A 135 -4.14 -9.01 24.90
N ASN A 136 -3.14 -9.31 24.07
CA ASN A 136 -1.95 -10.07 24.44
C ASN A 136 -0.67 -9.23 24.30
N ARG A 137 -0.61 -8.10 25.01
CA ARG A 137 0.64 -7.36 25.24
C ARG A 137 0.96 -7.47 26.73
N TRP A 138 1.70 -8.53 27.08
CA TRP A 138 2.48 -8.61 28.31
C TRP A 138 3.88 -8.09 28.01
#